data_AF-A0A537E8M6-F1
#
_entry.id   AF-A0A537E8M6-F1
#
_cell.length_a   1.000
_cell.length_b   1.000
_cell.length_c   1.000
_cell.angle_alpha   90.00
_cell.angle_beta   90.00
_cell.angle_gamma   90.00
#
_symmetry.space_group_name_H-M   'P 1'
#
loop_
_entity.id
_entity.type
_entity.pdbx_description
1 polymer ?
#
loop_
_entity_poly.entity_id
_entity_poly.type
_entity_poly.pdbx_seq_one_letter_code
_entity_poly.pdbx_strand_id
1 'polypeptide(L)'
;MVKKAEEIRVREHRLRLSLRLKTQEEIYEFIHDGGLVSALGGNELPSFISAILGRPWKPLAKGFTGWNDWWSIKISGQSVARVSGAIERREDILTARIFRRTKTFVSKELWPTLDTIVKHHQDRAVKGRTFSDLELNLLETIETERSIRTDRLRKQLRLEGKVNNYRFHRALTNLESYALIIGAEDPHPERHLHANIWQTWNTRTNKGMGRAGLSYTDALGKLLEKTIDACVLAREDQVGKWFQWSTGMEAVKEGVLKEGLVVRAGSFLMTPRVIGK
;
A
#
# COMPACT_ATOMS: atom_id res chain seq x y z
N MET A 1 4.50 -11.65 -26.13
CA MET A 1 4.67 -10.57 -25.12
C MET A 1 4.21 -11.00 -23.73
N VAL A 2 2.95 -11.39 -23.54
CA VAL A 2 2.41 -11.78 -22.21
C VAL A 2 3.25 -12.87 -21.51
N LYS A 3 3.60 -13.97 -22.20
CA LYS A 3 4.47 -15.02 -21.64
C LYS A 3 5.82 -14.50 -21.11
N LYS A 4 6.48 -13.60 -21.86
CA LYS A 4 7.73 -12.95 -21.44
C LYS A 4 7.50 -12.07 -20.20
N ALA A 5 6.39 -11.35 -20.15
CA ALA A 5 6.01 -10.56 -18.98
C ALA A 5 5.76 -11.44 -17.74
N GLU A 6 5.13 -12.61 -17.91
CA GLU A 6 4.95 -13.58 -16.82
C GLU A 6 6.29 -14.13 -16.30
N GLU A 7 7.24 -14.42 -17.18
CA GLU A 7 8.58 -14.86 -16.78
C GLU A 7 9.34 -13.77 -16.01
N ILE A 8 9.26 -12.52 -16.47
CA ILE A 8 9.82 -11.36 -15.76
C ILE A 8 9.15 -11.21 -14.39
N ARG A 9 7.82 -11.29 -14.34
CA ARG A 9 7.05 -11.20 -13.10
C ARG A 9 7.45 -12.30 -12.11
N VAL A 10 7.58 -13.55 -12.55
CA VAL A 10 8.02 -14.66 -11.70
C VAL A 10 9.39 -14.39 -11.08
N ARG A 11 10.30 -13.80 -11.84
CA ARG A 11 11.63 -13.43 -11.36
C ARG A 11 11.57 -12.24 -10.39
N GLU A 12 10.96 -11.14 -10.80
CA GLU A 12 10.94 -9.88 -10.04
C GLU A 12 10.10 -10.00 -8.77
N HIS A 13 8.99 -10.73 -8.79
CA HIS A 13 8.14 -10.99 -7.62
C HIS A 13 8.68 -12.14 -6.74
N ARG A 14 9.86 -12.68 -7.04
CA ARG A 14 10.53 -13.75 -6.29
C ARG A 14 9.67 -15.01 -6.12
N LEU A 15 8.95 -15.43 -7.17
CA LEU A 15 7.97 -16.54 -7.12
C LEU A 15 8.60 -17.93 -7.35
N ARG A 16 9.88 -18.10 -7.01
CA ARG A 16 10.59 -19.39 -7.02
C ARG A 16 11.40 -19.54 -5.74
N LEU A 17 11.55 -20.76 -5.23
CA LEU A 17 12.30 -21.05 -3.99
C LEU A 17 13.75 -20.54 -4.04
N SER A 18 14.40 -20.61 -5.21
CA SER A 18 15.76 -20.10 -5.41
C SER A 18 15.87 -18.58 -5.37
N LEU A 19 14.75 -17.86 -5.57
CA LEU A 19 14.70 -16.40 -5.61
C LEU A 19 14.15 -15.80 -4.30
N ARG A 20 13.71 -16.63 -3.35
CA ARG A 20 13.00 -16.16 -2.16
C ARG A 20 13.86 -15.23 -1.31
N LEU A 21 13.21 -14.30 -0.63
CA LEU A 21 13.84 -13.41 0.34
C LEU A 21 14.14 -14.17 1.64
N LYS A 22 15.33 -13.99 2.19
CA LYS A 22 15.89 -14.70 3.35
C LYS A 22 16.37 -13.75 4.45
N THR A 23 16.76 -12.54 4.09
CA THR A 23 17.24 -11.52 5.04
C THR A 23 16.31 -10.31 5.10
N GLN A 24 16.50 -9.50 6.14
CA GLN A 24 15.72 -8.29 6.35
C GLN A 24 16.15 -7.19 5.35
N GLU A 25 17.43 -7.17 4.99
CA GLU A 25 18.01 -6.27 4.00
C GLU A 25 17.45 -6.54 2.60
N GLU A 26 17.39 -7.82 2.17
CA GLU A 26 16.79 -8.22 0.89
C GLU A 26 15.31 -7.80 0.79
N ILE A 27 14.59 -7.79 1.92
CA ILE A 27 13.20 -7.34 1.98
C ILE A 27 13.08 -5.84 1.80
N TYR A 28 13.99 -5.07 2.38
CA TYR A 28 14.00 -3.62 2.21
C TYR A 28 14.33 -3.24 0.78
N GLU A 29 15.36 -3.85 0.20
CA GLU A 29 15.70 -3.69 -1.22
C GLU A 29 14.50 -4.05 -2.10
N PHE A 30 13.84 -5.18 -1.85
CA PHE A 30 12.65 -5.59 -2.59
C PHE A 30 11.50 -4.56 -2.53
N ILE A 31 11.28 -3.91 -1.38
CA ILE A 31 10.27 -2.85 -1.24
C ILE A 31 10.69 -1.59 -1.97
N HIS A 32 11.97 -1.21 -1.90
CA HIS A 32 12.49 -0.03 -2.60
C HIS A 32 12.47 -0.20 -4.11
N ASP A 33 12.99 -1.31 -4.62
CA ASP A 33 13.01 -1.66 -6.05
C ASP A 33 11.60 -1.74 -6.64
N GLY A 34 10.66 -2.34 -5.89
CA GLY A 34 9.27 -2.47 -6.34
C GLY A 34 8.47 -1.17 -6.22
N GLY A 35 8.85 -0.26 -5.33
CA GLY A 35 8.11 0.96 -4.98
C GLY A 35 6.81 0.69 -4.19
N LEU A 36 5.99 -0.25 -4.67
CA LEU A 36 4.74 -0.73 -4.06
C LEU A 36 4.78 -2.25 -3.90
N VAL A 37 4.70 -2.73 -2.67
CA VAL A 37 4.66 -4.17 -2.36
C VAL A 37 3.45 -4.47 -1.49
N SER A 38 2.60 -5.40 -1.91
CA SER A 38 1.49 -5.85 -1.05
C SER A 38 2.02 -6.72 0.09
N ALA A 39 1.52 -6.50 1.31
CA ALA A 39 1.90 -7.34 2.45
C ALA A 39 1.45 -8.80 2.24
N LEU A 40 0.26 -8.96 1.64
CA LEU A 40 -0.33 -10.25 1.29
C LEU A 40 -0.32 -10.49 -0.23
N GLY A 41 -0.57 -11.72 -0.64
CA GLY A 41 -0.73 -12.08 -2.05
C GLY A 41 -2.18 -11.99 -2.53
N GLY A 42 -2.42 -12.41 -3.78
CA GLY A 42 -3.77 -12.42 -4.38
C GLY A 42 -4.14 -11.16 -5.16
N ASN A 43 -3.19 -10.25 -5.39
CA ASN A 43 -3.34 -9.12 -6.31
C ASN A 43 -2.16 -9.05 -7.30
N GLU A 44 -2.10 -7.99 -8.10
CA GLU A 44 -1.15 -7.82 -9.20
C GLU A 44 0.23 -7.31 -8.75
N LEU A 45 0.32 -6.67 -7.58
CA LEU A 45 1.57 -6.16 -7.04
C LEU A 45 2.51 -7.31 -6.60
N PRO A 46 3.83 -7.06 -6.55
CA PRO A 46 4.74 -7.92 -5.83
C PRO A 46 4.27 -8.07 -4.39
N SER A 47 4.44 -9.28 -3.84
CA SER A 47 3.85 -9.66 -2.56
C SER A 47 4.93 -10.08 -1.58
N PHE A 48 4.99 -9.40 -0.43
CA PHE A 48 5.92 -9.69 0.66
C PHE A 48 5.84 -11.17 1.08
N ILE A 49 4.64 -11.67 1.39
CA ILE A 49 4.45 -13.09 1.75
C ILE A 49 4.85 -14.04 0.62
N SER A 50 4.52 -13.73 -0.63
CA SER A 50 4.83 -14.62 -1.76
C SER A 50 6.34 -14.67 -2.02
N ALA A 51 7.02 -13.53 -1.88
CA ALA A 51 8.46 -13.39 -2.09
C ALA A 51 9.28 -14.10 -1.00
N ILE A 52 8.83 -14.07 0.26
CA ILE A 52 9.45 -14.86 1.34
C ILE A 52 9.24 -16.36 1.12
N LEU A 53 8.03 -16.74 0.69
CA LEU A 53 7.69 -18.14 0.44
C LEU A 53 8.35 -18.71 -0.83
N GLY A 54 8.77 -17.86 -1.77
CA GLY A 54 9.28 -18.31 -3.07
C GLY A 54 8.20 -18.94 -3.96
N ARG A 55 6.92 -18.58 -3.76
CA ARG A 55 5.77 -19.10 -4.52
C ARG A 55 4.57 -18.17 -4.40
N PRO A 56 3.61 -18.19 -5.35
CA PRO A 56 2.37 -17.43 -5.21
C PRO A 56 1.61 -17.83 -3.94
N TRP A 57 1.19 -16.83 -3.16
CA TRP A 57 0.28 -17.03 -2.05
C TRP A 57 -1.06 -16.35 -2.35
N LYS A 58 -2.17 -17.04 -2.03
CA LYS A 58 -3.52 -16.47 -2.11
C LYS A 58 -4.30 -16.81 -0.83
N PRO A 59 -5.03 -15.86 -0.26
CA PRO A 59 -5.95 -16.18 0.82
C PRO A 59 -7.07 -17.07 0.25
N LEU A 60 -7.19 -18.31 0.74
CA LEU A 60 -8.28 -19.21 0.34
C LEU A 60 -9.58 -18.81 1.05
N ALA A 61 -10.70 -18.88 0.33
CA ALA A 61 -12.05 -18.59 0.84
C ALA A 61 -12.52 -19.57 1.94
N LYS A 62 -11.88 -20.74 2.07
CA LYS A 62 -12.12 -21.72 3.12
C LYS A 62 -10.96 -21.73 4.12
N GLY A 63 -11.05 -20.85 5.12
CA GLY A 63 -10.37 -20.98 6.41
C GLY A 63 -8.84 -20.93 6.43
N PHE A 64 -8.30 -19.92 7.12
CA PHE A 64 -7.26 -19.92 8.19
C PHE A 64 -6.11 -20.95 8.27
N THR A 65 -6.00 -22.00 7.46
CA THR A 65 -5.00 -23.08 7.64
C THR A 65 -3.58 -22.68 7.22
N GLY A 66 -3.43 -21.75 6.27
CA GLY A 66 -2.12 -21.23 5.84
C GLY A 66 -1.49 -20.16 6.75
N TRP A 67 -2.18 -19.71 7.81
CA TRP A 67 -1.69 -18.66 8.71
C TRP A 67 -0.69 -19.18 9.76
N ASN A 68 -0.82 -20.44 10.19
CA ASN A 68 0.13 -21.05 11.13
C ASN A 68 1.49 -21.33 10.45
N ASP A 69 1.46 -21.77 9.19
CA ASP A 69 2.67 -21.93 8.37
C ASP A 69 3.38 -20.59 8.12
N TRP A 70 2.63 -19.48 8.10
CA TRP A 70 3.21 -18.16 8.00
C TRP A 70 4.01 -17.76 9.25
N TRP A 71 3.47 -18.01 10.44
CA TRP A 71 4.15 -17.67 11.70
C TRP A 71 5.37 -18.53 12.01
N SER A 72 5.42 -19.74 11.45
CA SER A 72 6.58 -20.63 11.60
C SER A 72 7.76 -20.22 10.72
N ILE A 73 7.53 -19.45 9.65
CA ILE A 73 8.61 -18.94 8.79
C ILE A 73 9.52 -18.01 9.61
N LYS A 74 10.82 -18.26 9.45
CA LYS A 74 11.87 -17.43 10.01
C LYS A 74 12.64 -16.73 8.90
N ILE A 75 12.87 -15.44 9.09
CA ILE A 75 13.70 -14.59 8.23
C ILE A 75 14.90 -14.22 9.09
N SER A 76 16.07 -14.77 8.77
CA SER A 76 17.28 -14.62 9.59
C SER A 76 17.03 -14.91 11.10
N GLY A 77 16.28 -15.98 11.39
CA GLY A 77 15.94 -16.41 12.75
C GLY A 77 14.79 -15.65 13.42
N GLN A 78 14.30 -14.54 12.83
CA GLN A 78 13.18 -13.76 13.36
C GLN A 78 11.85 -14.23 12.80
N SER A 79 10.77 -14.14 13.59
CA SER A 79 9.42 -14.40 13.07
C SER A 79 9.04 -13.35 12.04
N VAL A 80 8.19 -13.71 11.07
CA VAL A 80 7.74 -12.74 10.08
C VAL A 80 6.93 -11.60 10.69
N ALA A 81 6.26 -11.84 11.83
CA ALA A 81 5.61 -10.79 12.64
C ALA A 81 6.58 -9.67 12.99
N ARG A 82 7.75 -10.06 13.53
CA ARG A 82 8.77 -9.14 14.00
C ARG A 82 9.35 -8.35 12.83
N VAL A 83 9.61 -9.02 11.71
CA VAL A 83 10.12 -8.37 10.49
C VAL A 83 9.08 -7.42 9.90
N SER A 84 7.81 -7.81 9.79
CA SER A 84 6.72 -6.93 9.34
C SER A 84 6.60 -5.69 10.20
N GLY A 85 6.56 -5.85 11.53
CA GLY A 85 6.50 -4.72 12.45
C GLY A 85 7.73 -3.81 12.34
N ALA A 86 8.91 -4.38 12.06
CA ALA A 86 10.11 -3.58 11.80
C ALA A 86 10.00 -2.77 10.50
N ILE A 87 9.46 -3.34 9.42
CA ILE A 87 9.19 -2.63 8.15
C ILE A 87 8.25 -1.44 8.39
N GLU A 88 7.15 -1.66 9.13
CA GLU A 88 6.11 -0.65 9.36
C GLU A 88 6.61 0.62 10.07
N ARG A 89 7.67 0.46 10.89
CA ARG A 89 8.27 1.55 11.66
C ARG A 89 9.46 2.22 10.96
N ARG A 90 9.93 1.69 9.82
CA ARG A 90 11.07 2.29 9.12
C ARG A 90 10.74 3.66 8.59
N GLU A 91 11.66 4.60 8.74
CA GLU A 91 11.43 5.96 8.28
C GLU A 91 11.22 6.05 6.77
N ASP A 92 11.85 5.18 5.96
CA ASP A 92 11.83 5.21 4.50
C ASP A 92 10.74 4.33 3.83
N ILE A 93 9.87 3.69 4.62
CA ILE A 93 8.77 2.86 4.13
C ILE A 93 7.49 3.26 4.86
N LEU A 94 6.41 3.49 4.11
CA LEU A 94 5.07 3.63 4.67
C LEU A 94 4.30 2.34 4.55
N THR A 95 3.34 2.17 5.45
CA THR A 95 2.36 1.10 5.36
C THR A 95 0.98 1.71 5.33
N ALA A 96 0.26 1.47 4.23
CA ALA A 96 -1.06 2.05 4.00
C ALA A 96 -1.94 1.10 3.19
N ARG A 97 -3.23 1.43 3.06
CA ARG A 97 -4.22 0.62 2.32
C ARG A 97 -4.59 1.22 0.97
N ILE A 98 -3.59 1.74 0.25
CA ILE A 98 -3.83 2.48 -0.99
C ILE A 98 -4.17 1.59 -2.19
N PHE A 99 -3.64 0.36 -2.24
CA PHE A 99 -3.88 -0.57 -3.34
C PHE A 99 -4.94 -1.61 -2.95
N ARG A 100 -6.09 -1.57 -3.61
CA ARG A 100 -7.26 -2.43 -3.37
C ARG A 100 -7.70 -2.50 -1.90
N ARG A 101 -7.45 -1.46 -1.12
CA ARG A 101 -7.70 -1.42 0.34
C ARG A 101 -6.96 -2.51 1.14
N THR A 102 -5.92 -3.09 0.56
CA THR A 102 -5.05 -4.07 1.21
C THR A 102 -3.79 -3.42 1.74
N LYS A 103 -3.19 -3.98 2.80
CA LYS A 103 -1.95 -3.48 3.39
C LYS A 103 -0.83 -3.51 2.35
N THR A 104 -0.27 -2.35 2.04
CA THR A 104 0.77 -2.13 1.03
C THR A 104 1.92 -1.36 1.65
N PHE A 105 3.14 -1.86 1.44
CA PHE A 105 4.38 -1.18 1.73
C PHE A 105 4.71 -0.23 0.58
N VAL A 106 5.07 1.01 0.91
CA VAL A 106 5.32 2.09 -0.04
C VAL A 106 6.70 2.69 0.22
N SER A 107 7.59 2.55 -0.75
CA SER A 107 8.93 3.15 -0.73
C SER A 107 8.87 4.68 -0.72
N LYS A 108 9.80 5.32 -0.02
CA LYS A 108 9.98 6.79 -0.01
C LYS A 108 10.08 7.44 -1.38
N GLU A 109 10.54 6.71 -2.38
CA GLU A 109 10.66 7.22 -3.75
C GLU A 109 9.33 7.62 -4.37
N LEU A 110 8.22 6.99 -3.93
CA LEU A 110 6.88 7.31 -4.41
C LEU A 110 6.20 8.40 -3.60
N TRP A 111 6.76 8.83 -2.47
CA TRP A 111 6.12 9.81 -1.61
C TRP A 111 5.90 11.15 -2.28
N PRO A 112 6.83 11.73 -3.05
CA PRO A 112 6.56 13.00 -3.72
C PRO A 112 5.38 12.92 -4.70
N THR A 113 5.22 11.80 -5.41
CA THR A 113 4.08 11.56 -6.30
C THR A 113 2.79 11.42 -5.50
N LEU A 114 2.82 10.64 -4.41
CA LEU A 114 1.66 10.42 -3.55
C LEU A 114 1.27 11.69 -2.78
N ASP A 115 2.21 12.53 -2.40
CA ASP A 115 1.97 13.77 -1.66
C ASP A 115 1.05 14.71 -2.44
N THR A 116 1.28 14.88 -3.76
CA THR A 116 0.39 15.63 -4.63
C THR A 116 -1.04 15.06 -4.64
N ILE A 117 -1.18 13.74 -4.69
CA ILE A 117 -2.49 13.05 -4.69
C ILE A 117 -3.17 13.20 -3.33
N VAL A 118 -2.44 12.97 -2.24
CA VAL A 118 -2.94 13.07 -0.87
C VAL A 118 -3.41 14.49 -0.57
N LYS A 119 -2.61 15.51 -0.91
CA LYS A 119 -2.97 16.92 -0.73
C LYS A 119 -4.21 17.32 -1.51
N HIS A 120 -4.37 16.84 -2.74
CA HIS A 120 -5.60 17.05 -3.50
C HIS A 120 -6.84 16.54 -2.74
N HIS A 121 -6.74 15.38 -2.09
CA HIS A 121 -7.84 14.83 -1.29
C HIS A 121 -8.00 15.48 0.08
N GLN A 122 -6.91 15.95 0.70
CA GLN A 122 -6.98 16.77 1.92
C GLN A 122 -7.75 18.07 1.66
N ASP A 123 -7.44 18.80 0.58
CA ASP A 123 -8.14 20.03 0.21
C ASP A 123 -9.64 19.80 -0.01
N ARG A 124 -10.01 18.65 -0.57
CA ARG A 124 -11.41 18.27 -0.78
C ARG A 124 -12.10 17.86 0.53
N ALA A 125 -11.36 17.25 1.46
CA ALA A 125 -11.84 16.94 2.81
C ALA A 125 -12.19 18.24 3.56
N VAL A 126 -11.28 19.22 3.56
CA VAL A 126 -11.49 20.55 4.17
C VAL A 126 -12.71 21.26 3.57
N LYS A 127 -12.96 21.07 2.28
CA LYS A 127 -14.13 21.63 1.58
C LYS A 127 -15.43 20.82 1.80
N GLY A 128 -15.41 19.76 2.61
CA GLY A 128 -16.58 18.94 2.95
C GLY A 128 -17.15 18.09 1.82
N ARG A 129 -16.32 17.72 0.82
CA ARG A 129 -16.83 17.13 -0.46
C ARG A 129 -16.64 15.62 -0.59
N THR A 130 -16.06 14.93 0.40
CA THR A 130 -15.59 13.55 0.20
C THR A 130 -15.75 12.63 1.41
N PHE A 131 -15.70 13.16 2.64
CA PHE A 131 -15.69 12.35 3.86
C PHE A 131 -16.87 12.70 4.78
N SER A 132 -17.28 11.73 5.58
CA SER A 132 -18.30 11.89 6.61
C SER A 132 -17.77 12.67 7.83
N ASP A 133 -18.67 13.22 8.65
CA ASP A 133 -18.31 13.94 9.88
C ASP A 133 -17.43 13.09 10.82
N LEU A 134 -17.69 11.78 10.91
CA LEU A 134 -16.88 10.87 11.70
C LEU A 134 -15.43 10.78 11.17
N GLU A 135 -15.27 10.71 9.86
CA GLU A 135 -13.96 10.63 9.21
C GLU A 135 -13.18 11.95 9.34
N LEU A 136 -13.88 13.09 9.22
CA LEU A 136 -13.29 14.41 9.43
C LEU A 136 -12.84 14.58 10.89
N ASN A 137 -13.69 14.23 11.87
CA ASN A 137 -13.35 14.28 13.29
C ASN A 137 -12.16 13.36 13.64
N LEU A 138 -12.10 12.16 13.03
CA LEU A 138 -10.95 11.26 13.18
C LEU A 138 -9.66 11.90 12.66
N LEU A 139 -9.71 12.48 11.45
CA LEU A 139 -8.56 13.11 10.82
C LEU A 139 -8.06 14.30 11.65
N GLU A 140 -8.96 15.18 12.08
CA GLU A 140 -8.63 16.36 12.92
C GLU A 140 -8.03 15.95 14.27
N THR A 141 -8.59 14.91 14.91
CA THR A 141 -8.05 14.41 16.19
C THR A 141 -6.64 13.85 16.02
N ILE A 142 -6.40 13.06 14.97
CA ILE A 142 -5.07 12.51 14.68
C ILE A 142 -4.08 13.63 14.34
N GLU A 143 -4.51 14.67 13.62
CA GLU A 143 -3.68 15.83 13.30
C GLU A 143 -3.28 16.62 14.56
N THR A 144 -4.25 16.90 15.43
CA THR A 144 -4.05 17.64 16.69
C THR A 144 -3.07 16.92 17.61
N GLU A 145 -3.23 15.61 17.77
CA GLU A 145 -2.38 14.79 18.63
C GLU A 145 -1.02 14.49 17.98
N ARG A 146 -0.87 14.71 16.66
CA ARG A 146 0.24 14.31 15.78
C ARG A 146 0.45 12.80 15.67
N SER A 147 0.31 12.07 16.78
CA SER A 147 0.44 10.63 16.88
C SER A 147 -0.45 10.10 18.00
N ILE A 148 -1.37 9.17 17.68
CA ILE A 148 -2.30 8.62 18.67
C ILE A 148 -2.55 7.13 18.45
N ARG A 149 -2.57 6.37 19.55
CA ARG A 149 -2.87 4.93 19.53
C ARG A 149 -4.37 4.69 19.33
N THR A 150 -4.74 3.61 18.64
CA THR A 150 -6.13 3.26 18.29
C THR A 150 -7.11 3.35 19.46
N ASP A 151 -6.76 2.77 20.62
CA ASP A 151 -7.60 2.74 21.82
C ASP A 151 -7.81 4.13 22.43
N ARG A 152 -6.75 4.94 22.51
CA ARG A 152 -6.82 6.34 22.98
C ARG A 152 -7.69 7.19 22.05
N LEU A 153 -7.52 7.01 20.74
CA LEU A 153 -8.33 7.68 19.72
C LEU A 153 -9.82 7.34 19.88
N ARG A 154 -10.15 6.07 20.12
CA ARG A 154 -11.55 5.64 20.37
C ARG A 154 -12.12 6.28 21.61
N LYS A 155 -11.35 6.31 22.71
CA LYS A 155 -11.77 6.90 23.98
C LYS A 155 -12.02 8.40 23.84
N GLN A 156 -11.10 9.13 23.21
CA GLN A 156 -11.20 10.57 23.00
C GLN A 156 -12.44 10.95 22.17
N LEU A 157 -12.75 10.15 21.14
CA LEU A 157 -13.93 10.35 20.29
C LEU A 157 -15.23 9.74 20.84
N ARG A 158 -15.19 9.11 22.03
CA ARG A 158 -16.33 8.40 22.62
C ARG A 158 -16.93 7.32 21.69
N LEU A 159 -16.05 6.61 20.97
CA LEU A 159 -16.37 5.53 20.01
C LEU A 159 -16.08 4.12 20.58
N GLU A 160 -16.17 4.01 21.90
CA GLU A 160 -16.04 2.74 22.62
C GLU A 160 -17.28 1.85 22.40
N GLY A 161 -17.17 0.56 22.74
CA GLY A 161 -18.26 -0.41 22.61
C GLY A 161 -18.37 -1.11 21.25
N LYS A 162 -19.13 -2.22 21.22
CA LYS A 162 -19.28 -3.10 20.04
C LYS A 162 -20.00 -2.41 18.88
N VAL A 163 -21.03 -1.62 19.16
CA VAL A 163 -21.85 -0.91 18.16
C VAL A 163 -20.99 0.02 17.30
N ASN A 164 -20.00 0.68 17.92
CA ASN A 164 -19.14 1.65 17.26
C ASN A 164 -17.94 1.04 16.55
N ASN A 165 -17.62 -0.22 16.85
CA ASN A 165 -16.40 -0.87 16.39
C ASN A 165 -16.31 -0.92 14.85
N TYR A 166 -17.40 -1.35 14.21
CA TYR A 166 -17.44 -1.48 12.75
C TYR A 166 -17.29 -0.11 12.06
N ARG A 167 -18.08 0.89 12.48
CA ARG A 167 -18.04 2.24 11.87
C ARG A 167 -16.68 2.90 12.05
N PHE A 168 -16.06 2.74 13.23
CA PHE A 168 -14.74 3.29 13.54
C PHE A 168 -13.64 2.69 12.66
N HIS A 169 -13.55 1.35 12.58
CA HIS A 169 -12.55 0.70 11.74
C HIS A 169 -12.78 0.93 10.25
N ARG A 170 -14.05 1.05 9.82
CA ARG A 170 -14.40 1.40 8.45
C ARG A 170 -13.93 2.82 8.11
N ALA A 171 -14.16 3.79 8.98
CA ALA A 171 -13.70 5.18 8.80
C ALA A 171 -12.17 5.26 8.74
N LEU A 172 -11.45 4.60 9.66
CA LEU A 172 -9.98 4.51 9.60
C LEU A 172 -9.50 3.89 8.29
N THR A 173 -10.09 2.76 7.88
CA THR A 173 -9.72 2.08 6.63
C THR A 173 -9.97 2.99 5.42
N ASN A 174 -11.05 3.77 5.43
CA ASN A 174 -11.34 4.70 4.35
C ASN A 174 -10.29 5.81 4.29
N LEU A 175 -10.01 6.49 5.39
CA LEU A 175 -8.95 7.52 5.46
C LEU A 175 -7.58 6.98 5.05
N GLU A 176 -7.21 5.78 5.52
CA GLU A 176 -5.96 5.09 5.20
C GLU A 176 -5.88 4.71 3.70
N SER A 177 -7.01 4.38 3.08
CA SER A 177 -7.08 4.08 1.64
C SER A 177 -6.94 5.33 0.76
N TYR A 178 -7.12 6.52 1.34
CA TYR A 178 -6.73 7.80 0.76
C TYR A 178 -5.34 8.28 1.23
N ALA A 179 -4.60 7.43 1.95
CA ALA A 179 -3.31 7.76 2.57
C ALA A 179 -3.32 9.04 3.42
N LEU A 180 -4.49 9.54 3.85
CA LEU A 180 -4.60 10.73 4.69
C LEU A 180 -4.03 10.48 6.09
N ILE A 181 -4.13 9.24 6.54
CA ILE A 181 -3.53 8.71 7.75
C ILE A 181 -2.70 7.48 7.44
N ILE A 182 -1.68 7.26 8.26
CA ILE A 182 -0.76 6.12 8.18
C ILE A 182 -0.76 5.44 9.55
N GLY A 183 -0.93 4.12 9.56
CA GLY A 183 -0.93 3.30 10.78
C GLY A 183 0.28 2.39 10.82
N ALA A 184 0.96 2.35 11.96
CA ALA A 184 2.00 1.35 12.24
C ALA A 184 1.62 0.57 13.50
N GLU A 185 1.90 -0.74 13.54
CA GLU A 185 1.66 -1.55 14.75
C GLU A 185 2.45 -1.00 15.96
N ASP A 186 1.77 -0.89 17.10
CA ASP A 186 2.37 -0.49 18.38
C ASP A 186 3.47 -1.51 18.78
N PRO A 187 4.73 -1.08 18.97
CA PRO A 187 5.81 -1.97 19.39
C PRO A 187 5.64 -2.52 20.82
N HIS A 188 4.80 -1.89 21.64
CA HIS A 188 4.54 -2.29 23.02
C HIS A 188 3.04 -2.53 23.23
N PRO A 189 2.46 -3.54 22.55
CA PRO A 189 1.04 -3.80 22.68
C PRO A 189 0.71 -4.16 24.12
N GLU A 190 -0.32 -3.53 24.68
CA GLU A 190 -0.94 -4.03 25.90
C GLU A 190 -1.49 -5.44 25.64
N ARG A 191 -1.43 -6.33 26.64
CA ARG A 191 -1.77 -7.75 26.49
C ARG A 191 -3.11 -7.90 25.72
N HIS A 192 -3.05 -8.59 24.57
CA HIS A 192 -4.17 -8.92 23.69
C HIS A 192 -4.78 -7.78 22.85
N LEU A 193 -4.14 -6.61 22.75
CA LEU A 193 -4.59 -5.50 21.90
C LEU A 193 -3.55 -5.21 20.81
N HIS A 194 -3.79 -5.71 19.59
CA HIS A 194 -3.10 -5.19 18.40
C HIS A 194 -3.65 -3.80 18.11
N ALA A 195 -2.94 -2.78 18.59
CA ALA A 195 -3.25 -1.39 18.33
C ALA A 195 -2.28 -0.82 17.29
N ASN A 196 -2.77 0.10 16.48
CA ASN A 196 -1.94 0.90 15.61
C ASN A 196 -1.69 2.25 16.27
N ILE A 197 -0.53 2.81 16.00
CA ILE A 197 -0.23 4.23 16.21
C ILE A 197 -0.55 4.92 14.88
N TRP A 198 -1.50 5.85 14.92
CA TRP A 198 -1.97 6.61 13.77
C TRP A 198 -1.30 7.98 13.72
N GLN A 199 -0.91 8.38 12.53
CA GLN A 199 -0.37 9.71 12.21
C GLN A 199 -1.00 10.20 10.92
N THR A 200 -1.05 11.52 10.72
CA THR A 200 -1.39 12.08 9.39
C THR A 200 -0.25 11.84 8.41
N TRP A 201 -0.56 11.83 7.11
CA TRP A 201 0.43 11.81 6.04
C TRP A 201 1.55 12.83 6.30
N ASN A 202 1.16 14.10 6.50
CA ASN A 202 2.09 15.20 6.70
C ASN A 202 3.02 14.94 7.89
N THR A 203 2.49 14.47 9.03
CA THR A 203 3.33 14.15 10.19
C THR A 203 4.34 13.06 9.88
N ARG A 204 3.93 12.05 9.11
CA ARG A 204 4.74 10.86 8.82
C ARG A 204 5.81 11.10 7.74
N THR A 205 5.58 12.02 6.82
CA THR A 205 6.44 12.28 5.64
C THR A 205 7.17 13.63 5.66
N ASN A 206 6.90 14.50 6.67
CA ASN A 206 7.44 15.87 6.72
C ASN A 206 8.98 15.96 6.62
N LYS A 207 9.69 14.93 7.10
CA LYS A 207 11.14 14.83 6.98
C LYS A 207 11.49 14.04 5.72
N GLY A 208 11.95 14.73 4.69
CA GLY A 208 12.57 14.09 3.51
C GLY A 208 11.80 14.15 2.20
N MET A 209 10.67 14.87 2.11
CA MET A 209 10.00 15.08 0.82
C MET A 209 10.58 16.28 0.07
N GLY A 210 11.20 16.03 -1.08
CA GLY A 210 11.32 17.04 -2.13
C GLY A 210 9.93 17.35 -2.71
N ARG A 211 9.66 18.63 -3.02
CA ARG A 211 8.39 19.00 -3.66
C ARG A 211 8.37 18.44 -5.10
N ALA A 212 7.44 17.56 -5.41
CA ALA A 212 7.12 17.25 -6.79
C ALA A 212 6.25 18.39 -7.34
N GLY A 213 6.74 19.13 -8.33
CA GLY A 213 5.97 20.16 -9.04
C GLY A 213 4.91 19.59 -10.00
N LEU A 214 4.34 18.42 -9.69
CA LEU A 214 3.40 17.70 -10.55
C LEU A 214 1.98 18.22 -10.37
N SER A 215 1.20 18.26 -11.45
CA SER A 215 -0.25 18.37 -11.34
C SER A 215 -0.85 17.06 -10.77
N TYR A 216 -2.11 17.12 -10.31
CA TYR A 216 -2.81 15.92 -9.83
C TYR A 216 -2.87 14.81 -10.89
N THR A 217 -3.20 15.18 -12.13
CA THR A 217 -3.29 14.24 -13.26
C THR A 217 -1.93 13.61 -13.58
N ASP A 218 -0.85 14.41 -13.59
CA ASP A 218 0.50 13.89 -13.85
C ASP A 218 0.98 12.99 -12.71
N ALA A 219 0.64 13.32 -11.46
CA ALA A 219 0.93 12.48 -10.30
C ALA A 219 0.18 11.14 -10.39
N LEU A 220 -1.08 11.13 -10.82
CA LEU A 220 -1.81 9.89 -11.09
C LEU A 220 -1.18 9.08 -12.22
N GLY A 221 -0.76 9.73 -13.31
CA GLY A 221 -0.08 9.06 -14.43
C GLY A 221 1.22 8.40 -14.00
N LYS A 222 2.06 9.14 -13.27
CA LYS A 222 3.32 8.62 -12.72
C LYS A 222 3.08 7.51 -11.71
N LEU A 223 2.06 7.61 -10.84
CA LEU A 223 1.70 6.52 -9.93
C LEU A 223 1.25 5.28 -10.71
N LEU A 224 0.42 5.45 -11.74
CA LEU A 224 -0.08 4.35 -12.57
C LEU A 224 1.07 3.64 -13.30
N GLU A 225 1.96 4.41 -13.93
CA GLU A 225 3.19 3.90 -14.57
C GLU A 225 3.99 3.04 -13.59
N LYS A 226 4.34 3.60 -12.42
CA LYS A 226 5.12 2.87 -11.41
C LYS A 226 4.40 1.66 -10.86
N THR A 227 3.07 1.72 -10.73
CA THR A 227 2.26 0.58 -10.30
C THR A 227 2.30 -0.54 -11.34
N ILE A 228 2.17 -0.22 -12.62
CA ILE A 228 2.23 -1.22 -13.70
C ILE A 228 3.65 -1.78 -13.82
N ASP A 229 4.67 -0.95 -13.64
CA ASP A 229 6.05 -1.39 -13.62
C ASP A 229 6.33 -2.39 -12.50
N ALA A 230 5.83 -2.11 -11.29
CA ALA A 230 5.88 -3.03 -10.16
C ALA A 230 5.09 -4.33 -10.43
N CYS A 231 3.89 -4.22 -11.01
CA CYS A 231 3.09 -5.39 -11.38
C CYS A 231 3.75 -6.25 -12.48
N VAL A 232 4.59 -5.62 -13.32
CA VAL A 232 5.12 -6.11 -14.61
C VAL A 232 4.02 -6.34 -15.65
N LEU A 233 2.94 -7.01 -15.26
CA LEU A 233 1.80 -7.40 -16.07
C LEU A 233 0.53 -7.30 -15.22
N ALA A 234 -0.47 -6.61 -15.73
CA ALA A 234 -1.75 -6.47 -15.04
C ALA A 234 -2.93 -6.50 -16.02
N ARG A 235 -4.07 -6.99 -15.55
CA ARG A 235 -5.30 -6.98 -16.35
C ARG A 235 -5.85 -5.56 -16.46
N GLU A 236 -6.19 -5.12 -17.67
CA GLU A 236 -6.63 -3.75 -17.92
C GLU A 236 -7.95 -3.43 -17.21
N ASP A 237 -8.90 -4.36 -17.18
CA ASP A 237 -10.22 -4.21 -16.53
C ASP A 237 -10.14 -4.08 -15.00
N GLN A 238 -8.95 -4.24 -14.42
CA GLN A 238 -8.72 -4.14 -12.99
C GLN A 238 -8.16 -2.79 -12.55
N VAL A 239 -7.61 -1.99 -13.47
CA VAL A 239 -6.90 -0.73 -13.17
C VAL A 239 -7.79 0.26 -12.42
N GLY A 240 -9.05 0.41 -12.86
CA GLY A 240 -10.02 1.31 -12.21
C GLY A 240 -10.39 0.92 -10.77
N LYS A 241 -9.97 -0.27 -10.30
CA LYS A 241 -10.24 -0.79 -8.95
C LYS A 241 -9.02 -0.73 -8.02
N TRP A 242 -7.86 -0.30 -8.52
CA TRP A 242 -6.63 -0.32 -7.72
C TRP A 242 -6.62 0.74 -6.63
N PHE A 243 -7.03 1.97 -6.94
CA PHE A 243 -7.00 3.08 -6.00
C PHE A 243 -8.41 3.59 -5.71
N GLN A 244 -8.60 4.18 -4.52
CA GLN A 244 -9.89 4.83 -4.20
C GLN A 244 -10.12 6.11 -5.00
N TRP A 245 -9.06 6.81 -5.34
CA TRP A 245 -9.08 8.01 -6.16
C TRP A 245 -9.09 7.68 -7.66
N SER A 246 -10.03 6.83 -8.10
CA SER A 246 -10.10 6.35 -9.49
C SER A 246 -10.76 7.33 -10.46
N THR A 247 -11.27 8.47 -9.99
CA THR A 247 -11.86 9.49 -10.87
C THR A 247 -10.83 10.00 -11.87
N GLY A 248 -11.10 9.85 -13.16
CA GLY A 248 -10.19 10.22 -14.24
C GLY A 248 -9.10 9.19 -14.56
N MET A 249 -9.07 8.03 -13.88
CA MET A 249 -8.07 6.98 -14.11
C MET A 249 -8.06 6.47 -15.55
N GLU A 250 -9.22 6.43 -16.22
CA GLU A 250 -9.30 6.01 -17.62
C GLU A 250 -8.57 6.98 -18.56
N ALA A 251 -8.78 8.29 -18.39
CA ALA A 251 -8.09 9.31 -19.18
C ALA A 251 -6.57 9.29 -18.91
N VAL A 252 -6.18 9.12 -17.64
CA VAL A 252 -4.77 8.96 -17.24
C VAL A 252 -4.16 7.72 -17.88
N LYS A 253 -4.86 6.58 -17.88
CA LYS A 253 -4.43 5.32 -18.49
C LYS A 253 -4.21 5.47 -19.99
N GLU A 254 -5.13 6.10 -20.72
CA GLU A 254 -4.93 6.36 -22.15
C GLU A 254 -3.78 7.33 -22.42
N GLY A 255 -3.56 8.31 -21.54
CA GLY A 255 -2.40 9.20 -21.60
C GLY A 255 -1.07 8.45 -21.53
N VAL A 256 -0.88 7.64 -20.48
CA VAL A 256 0.38 6.87 -20.31
C VAL A 256 0.60 5.80 -21.40
N LEU A 257 -0.48 5.30 -22.02
CA LEU A 257 -0.40 4.43 -23.18
C LEU A 257 0.08 5.17 -24.43
N LYS A 258 -0.48 6.37 -24.69
CA LYS A 258 -0.08 7.20 -25.83
C LYS A 258 1.39 7.63 -25.75
N GLU A 259 1.89 7.87 -24.54
CA GLU A 259 3.29 8.24 -24.28
C GLU A 259 4.25 7.03 -24.32
N GLY A 260 3.73 5.81 -24.43
CA GLY A 260 4.55 4.59 -24.44
C GLY A 260 5.18 4.24 -23.08
N LEU A 261 4.72 4.88 -22.00
CA LEU A 261 5.13 4.57 -20.62
C LEU A 261 4.53 3.24 -20.13
N VAL A 262 3.44 2.81 -20.76
CA VAL A 262 2.76 1.54 -20.55
C VAL A 262 2.45 0.94 -21.91
N VAL A 263 2.43 -0.39 -22.00
CA VAL A 263 2.13 -1.12 -23.23
C VAL A 263 0.85 -1.94 -23.05
N ARG A 264 -0.07 -1.86 -24.02
CA ARG A 264 -1.26 -2.71 -24.11
C ARG A 264 -0.95 -3.95 -24.96
N ALA A 265 -1.30 -5.14 -24.48
CA ALA A 265 -1.31 -6.37 -25.28
C ALA A 265 -2.55 -7.21 -24.95
N GLY A 266 -3.54 -7.18 -25.86
CA GLY A 266 -4.84 -7.78 -25.62
C GLY A 266 -5.53 -7.13 -24.41
N SER A 267 -5.95 -7.94 -23.44
CA SER A 267 -6.62 -7.49 -22.21
C SER A 267 -5.66 -7.12 -21.06
N PHE A 268 -4.38 -6.96 -21.37
CA PHE A 268 -3.33 -6.69 -20.38
C PHE A 268 -2.61 -5.38 -20.65
N LEU A 269 -2.23 -4.72 -19.56
CA LEU A 269 -1.22 -3.67 -19.51
C LEU A 269 0.09 -4.24 -18.97
N MET A 270 1.22 -3.81 -19.50
CA MET A 270 2.54 -4.27 -19.08
C MET A 270 3.58 -3.17 -19.13
N THR A 271 4.66 -3.38 -18.37
CA THR A 271 5.84 -2.51 -18.41
C THR A 271 6.49 -2.52 -19.81
N PRO A 272 6.97 -1.38 -20.33
CA PRO A 272 7.71 -1.32 -21.59
C PRO A 272 8.95 -2.22 -21.62
N ARG A 273 9.52 -2.56 -20.44
CA ARG A 273 10.67 -3.48 -20.30
C ARG A 273 10.43 -4.85 -20.92
N VAL A 274 9.17 -5.27 -21.11
CA VAL A 274 8.81 -6.54 -21.76
C VAL A 274 9.14 -6.53 -23.26
N ILE A 275 9.05 -5.38 -23.92
CA ILE A 275 9.32 -5.29 -25.36
C ILE A 275 10.80 -5.52 -25.65
N GLY A 276 11.69 -5.12 -24.73
CA GLY A 276 13.13 -5.04 -24.99
C GLY A 276 13.44 -3.82 -25.87
N LYS A 277 14.59 -3.18 -25.65
CA LYS A 277 15.21 -2.37 -26.70
C LYS A 277 15.83 -3.32 -27.73
#